data_AF-A0A1F9NCE0-F1
#
_entry.id   AF-A0A1F9NCE0-F1
#
_cell.length_a   1.000
_cell.length_b   1.000
_cell.length_c   1.000
_cell.angle_alpha   90.00
_cell.angle_beta   90.00
_cell.angle_gamma   90.00
#
_symmetry.space_group_name_H-M   'P 1'
#
loop_
_entity.id
_entity.type
_entity.pdbx_description
1 polymer ?
#
loop_
_entity_poly.entity_id
_entity_poly.type
_entity_poly.pdbx_seq_one_letter_code
_entity_poly.pdbx_strand_id
1 'polypeptide(L)'
;MNVLLDTCTFLWIISDSPELSLPAREVFQSPANDVYLSSVSTWEIAVKHSLGRLPLPQVPQIFVPEQRKCHGIASLLLSEEATLNLPKLPDWHRDPFDRMLICQALSGNFTLLTPDAEIHRYPVNCCW
;
A
#
# COMPACT_ATOMS: atom_id res chain seq x y z
N MET A 1 -6.88 -6.20 12.96
CA MET A 1 -7.66 -5.58 11.86
C MET A 1 -6.98 -5.84 10.53
N ASN A 2 -7.66 -5.59 9.40
CA ASN A 2 -7.03 -5.71 8.08
C ASN A 2 -6.35 -4.38 7.70
N VAL A 3 -5.03 -4.43 7.49
CA VAL A 3 -4.19 -3.27 7.16
C VAL A 3 -3.71 -3.38 5.73
N LEU A 4 -3.98 -2.37 4.92
CA LEU A 4 -3.43 -2.26 3.57
C LEU A 4 -2.27 -1.26 3.59
N LEU A 5 -1.08 -1.73 3.22
CA LEU A 5 0.09 -0.87 3.10
C LEU A 5 0.01 -0.04 1.82
N ASP A 6 0.31 1.25 1.96
CA ASP A 6 0.78 2.07 0.85
C ASP A 6 2.10 1.50 0.31
N THR A 7 2.38 1.75 -0.96
CA THR A 7 3.65 1.40 -1.61
C THR A 7 4.84 2.04 -0.89
N CYS A 8 4.76 3.30 -0.48
CA CYS A 8 5.85 3.95 0.24
C CYS A 8 6.04 3.34 1.64
N THR A 9 4.95 3.08 2.36
CA THR A 9 4.99 2.43 3.68
C THR A 9 5.64 1.05 3.61
N PHE A 10 5.31 0.24 2.60
CA PHE A 10 5.98 -1.04 2.38
C PHE A 10 7.50 -0.88 2.20
N LEU A 11 7.93 0.06 1.35
CA LEU A 11 9.36 0.31 1.12
C LEU A 11 10.07 0.81 2.38
N TRP A 12 9.40 1.59 3.22
CA TRP A 12 9.96 2.05 4.48
C TRP A 12 10.04 0.96 5.55
N ILE A 13 9.06 0.07 5.63
CA ILE A 13 9.10 -1.10 6.53
C ILE A 13 10.31 -1.99 6.20
N ILE A 14 10.52 -2.32 4.93
CA ILE A 14 11.57 -3.27 4.52
C ILE A 14 12.99 -2.67 4.59
N SER A 15 13.08 -1.33 4.67
CA SER A 15 14.35 -0.61 4.80
C SER A 15 14.59 -0.06 6.22
N ASP A 16 13.70 -0.37 7.17
CA ASP A 16 13.67 0.21 8.52
C ASP A 16 13.83 1.73 8.53
N SER A 17 13.11 2.40 7.64
CA SER A 17 13.29 3.84 7.40
C SER A 17 12.71 4.68 8.55
N PRO A 18 13.39 5.78 8.96
CA PRO A 18 12.93 6.66 10.03
C PRO A 18 11.67 7.45 9.67
N GLU A 19 11.32 7.53 8.39
CA GLU A 19 10.08 8.15 7.90
C GLU A 19 8.83 7.37 8.34
N LEU A 20 8.96 6.07 8.65
CA LEU A 20 7.87 5.28 9.21
C LEU A 20 7.54 5.74 10.64
N SER A 21 6.40 6.39 10.78
CA SER A 21 5.89 6.95 12.03
C SER A 21 5.66 5.90 13.12
N LEU A 22 5.64 6.35 14.38
CA LEU A 22 5.43 5.45 15.53
C LEU A 22 4.07 4.72 15.48
N PRO A 23 2.91 5.37 15.20
CA PRO A 23 1.65 4.66 15.10
C PRO A 23 1.64 3.62 13.98
N ALA A 24 2.20 3.94 12.80
CA ALA A 24 2.33 2.96 11.72
C ALA A 24 3.21 1.75 12.12
N ARG A 25 4.32 1.98 12.83
CA ARG A 25 5.16 0.91 13.39
C ARG A 25 4.39 0.02 14.36
N GLU A 26 3.64 0.61 15.29
CA GLU A 26 2.83 -0.13 16.26
C GLU A 26 1.73 -0.95 15.59
N VAL A 27 1.04 -0.38 14.60
CA VAL A 27 0.02 -1.08 13.81
C VAL A 27 0.62 -2.25 13.04
N PHE A 28 1.78 -2.05 12.41
CA PHE A 28 2.46 -3.11 11.66
C PHE A 28 2.97 -4.24 12.56
N GLN A 29 3.51 -3.92 13.74
CA GLN A 29 4.09 -4.91 14.67
C GLN A 29 3.04 -5.66 15.49
N SER A 30 1.81 -5.16 15.57
CA SER A 30 0.74 -5.80 16.34
C SER A 30 0.31 -7.13 15.71
N PRO A 31 0.43 -8.26 16.43
CA PRO A 31 0.04 -9.57 15.91
C PRO A 31 -1.49 -9.74 15.75
N ALA A 32 -2.29 -8.77 16.23
CA ALA A 32 -3.73 -8.75 16.03
C ALA A 32 -4.13 -8.19 14.66
N ASN A 33 -3.16 -7.77 13.84
CA ASN A 33 -3.37 -7.17 12.54
C ASN A 33 -2.89 -8.08 11.40
N ASP A 34 -3.75 -8.26 10.42
CA ASP A 34 -3.40 -8.90 9.16
C ASP A 34 -2.95 -7.81 8.20
N VAL A 35 -1.69 -7.89 7.76
CA VAL A 35 -1.05 -6.85 6.94
C VAL A 35 -0.94 -7.32 5.49
N TYR A 36 -1.35 -6.46 4.57
CA TYR A 36 -1.44 -6.76 3.15
C TYR A 36 -0.67 -5.75 2.30
N LEU A 37 -0.06 -6.25 1.23
CA LEU A 37 0.41 -5.43 0.11
C LEU A 37 -0.42 -5.77 -1.13
N SER A 38 -1.03 -4.73 -1.72
CA SER A 38 -1.85 -4.86 -2.91
C SER A 38 -1.03 -5.16 -4.17
N SER A 39 -1.64 -5.90 -5.11
CA SER A 39 -1.13 -6.01 -6.48
C SER A 39 -0.98 -4.63 -7.16
N VAL A 40 -1.76 -3.62 -6.77
CA VAL A 40 -1.61 -2.23 -7.24
C VAL A 40 -0.24 -1.65 -6.86
N SER A 41 0.18 -1.83 -5.60
CA SER A 41 1.51 -1.41 -5.16
C SER A 41 2.62 -2.15 -5.89
N THR A 42 2.43 -3.46 -6.18
CA THR A 42 3.40 -4.20 -6.99
C THR A 42 3.48 -3.68 -8.44
N TRP A 43 2.34 -3.27 -9.01
CA TRP A 43 2.27 -2.64 -10.33
C TRP A 43 3.00 -1.29 -10.33
N GLU A 44 2.77 -0.45 -9.31
CA GLU A 44 3.47 0.82 -9.14
C GLU A 44 4.99 0.64 -9.01
N ILE A 45 5.44 -0.29 -8.15
CA ILE A 45 6.88 -0.60 -7.98
C ILE A 45 7.49 -1.03 -9.31
N ALA A 46 6.83 -1.91 -10.06
CA ALA A 46 7.33 -2.39 -11.35
C ALA A 46 7.45 -1.25 -12.38
N VAL A 47 6.46 -0.34 -12.44
CA VAL A 47 6.48 0.83 -13.32
C VAL A 47 7.57 1.82 -12.90
N LYS A 48 7.67 2.16 -11.61
CA LYS A 48 8.71 3.08 -11.12
C LYS A 48 10.13 2.52 -11.34
N HIS A 49 10.31 1.21 -11.14
CA HIS A 49 11.59 0.54 -11.41
C HIS A 49 11.95 0.56 -12.91
N SER A 50 11.02 0.24 -13.81
CA SER A 50 11.29 0.25 -15.26
C SER A 50 11.61 1.65 -15.80
N LEU A 51 11.06 2.69 -15.18
CA LEU A 51 11.38 4.09 -15.46
C LEU A 51 12.69 4.57 -14.82
N GLY A 52 13.42 3.72 -14.08
CA GLY A 52 14.65 4.08 -13.35
C GLY A 52 14.44 5.00 -12.15
N ARG A 53 13.20 5.18 -11.70
CA ARG A 53 12.83 6.08 -10.59
C ARG A 53 12.83 5.39 -9.22
N LEU A 54 12.93 4.06 -9.21
CA LEU A 54 13.01 3.26 -8.00
C LEU A 54 14.13 2.22 -8.18
N PRO A 55 15.37 2.54 -7.79
CA PRO A 55 16.46 1.56 -7.81
C PRO A 55 16.20 0.51 -6.74
N LEU A 56 16.27 -0.76 -7.12
CA LEU A 56 16.12 -1.90 -6.23
C LEU A 56 17.38 -2.78 -6.32
N PRO A 57 17.75 -3.49 -5.24
CA PRO A 57 18.91 -4.37 -5.25
C PRO A 57 18.73 -5.59 -6.18
N GLN A 58 17.48 -5.92 -6.52
CA GLN A 58 17.09 -6.98 -7.45
C GLN A 58 15.86 -6.56 -8.25
N VAL A 59 15.56 -7.31 -9.32
CA VAL A 59 14.34 -7.08 -10.11
C VAL A 59 13.06 -7.23 -9.26
N PRO A 60 12.02 -6.40 -9.47
CA PRO A 60 10.81 -6.38 -8.64
C PRO A 60 10.14 -7.75 -8.44
N GLN A 61 10.16 -8.60 -9.48
CA GLN A 61 9.55 -9.94 -9.47
C GLN A 61 10.17 -10.90 -8.45
N ILE A 62 11.42 -10.65 -8.02
CA ILE A 62 12.10 -11.41 -6.96
C ILE A 62 12.03 -10.62 -5.64
N PHE A 63 12.43 -9.35 -5.70
CA PHE A 63 12.57 -8.51 -4.51
C PHE A 63 11.27 -8.38 -3.70
N VAL A 64 10.16 -8.07 -4.37
CA VAL A 64 8.90 -7.77 -3.67
C VAL A 64 8.32 -9.01 -2.97
N PRO A 65 8.19 -10.19 -3.62
CA PRO A 65 7.73 -11.39 -2.94
C PRO A 65 8.63 -11.85 -1.78
N GLU A 66 9.95 -11.74 -1.92
CA GLU A 66 10.90 -12.08 -0.85
C GLU A 66 10.70 -11.19 0.37
N GLN A 67 10.72 -9.88 0.18
CA GLN A 67 10.58 -8.92 1.27
C GLN A 67 9.22 -9.04 1.96
N ARG A 68 8.13 -9.20 1.19
CA ARG A 68 6.81 -9.48 1.78
C ARG A 68 6.82 -10.72 2.69
N LYS A 69 7.41 -11.83 2.24
CA LYS A 69 7.49 -13.06 3.03
C LYS A 69 8.34 -12.89 4.28
N CYS A 70 9.50 -12.23 4.17
CA CYS A 70 10.38 -11.94 5.31
C CYS A 70 9.69 -11.09 6.38
N HIS A 71 8.80 -10.18 5.97
CA HIS A 71 8.10 -9.26 6.86
C HIS A 71 6.67 -9.70 7.23
N GLY A 72 6.24 -10.91 6.87
CA GLY A 72 4.90 -11.41 7.22
C GLY A 72 3.74 -10.70 6.50
N ILE A 73 3.99 -10.10 5.33
CA ILE A 73 3.02 -9.30 4.58
C ILE A 73 2.31 -10.17 3.55
N ALA A 74 0.98 -10.27 3.66
CA ALA A 74 0.12 -11.05 2.78
C ALA A 74 -0.17 -10.35 1.43
N SER A 75 -0.53 -11.12 0.41
CA SER A 75 -0.81 -10.61 -0.95
C SER A 75 -2.28 -10.33 -1.09
N LEU A 76 -2.61 -9.16 -1.62
CA LEU A 76 -3.99 -8.79 -1.86
C LEU A 76 -4.22 -8.55 -3.35
N LEU A 77 -5.05 -9.42 -3.93
CA LEU A 77 -5.46 -9.32 -5.33
C LEU A 77 -6.42 -8.14 -5.51
N LEU A 78 -6.24 -7.40 -6.59
CA LEU A 78 -7.19 -6.38 -7.03
C LEU A 78 -8.44 -7.04 -7.62
N SER A 79 -9.60 -6.78 -7.02
CA SER A 79 -10.89 -7.26 -7.51
C SER A 79 -11.49 -6.30 -8.55
N GLU A 80 -12.31 -6.83 -9.45
CA GLU A 80 -13.10 -6.02 -10.38
C GLU A 80 -14.05 -5.05 -9.66
N GLU A 81 -14.60 -5.47 -8.52
CA GLU A 81 -15.45 -4.60 -7.70
C GLU A 81 -14.72 -3.32 -7.26
N ALA A 82 -13.46 -3.47 -6.81
CA ALA A 82 -12.64 -2.32 -6.43
C ALA A 82 -12.39 -1.40 -7.63
N THR A 83 -12.08 -1.95 -8.81
CA THR A 83 -11.83 -1.13 -10.00
C THR A 83 -13.06 -0.37 -10.47
N LEU A 84 -14.24 -0.97 -10.39
CA LEU A 84 -15.51 -0.35 -10.78
C LEU A 84 -15.99 0.73 -9.80
N ASN A 85 -15.40 0.82 -8.60
CA ASN A 85 -15.66 1.92 -7.68
C ASN A 85 -14.86 3.20 -8.00
N LEU A 86 -13.88 3.14 -8.90
CA LEU A 86 -13.02 4.29 -9.24
C LEU A 86 -13.79 5.56 -9.69
N PRO A 87 -14.85 5.48 -10.52
CA PRO A 87 -15.62 6.67 -10.92
C PRO A 87 -16.42 7.31 -9.78
N LYS A 88 -16.61 6.60 -8.66
CA LYS A 88 -17.33 7.11 -7.48
C LYS A 88 -16.42 7.91 -6.55
N LEU A 89 -15.10 7.79 -6.70
CA LEU A 89 -14.15 8.54 -5.89
C LEU A 89 -14.14 10.02 -6.29
N PRO A 90 -14.18 10.95 -5.33
CA PRO A 90 -13.90 12.36 -5.58
C PRO A 90 -12.60 12.56 -6.38
N ASP A 91 -12.54 13.62 -7.16
CA ASP A 91 -11.35 13.96 -7.96
C ASP A 91 -10.39 14.85 -7.17
N TRP A 92 -9.92 14.34 -6.02
CA TRP A 92 -8.92 15.05 -5.19
C TRP A 92 -7.50 14.58 -5.45
N HIS A 93 -7.34 13.34 -5.94
CA HIS A 93 -6.05 12.72 -6.19
C HIS A 93 -5.93 12.35 -7.66
N ARG A 94 -4.76 12.59 -8.26
CA ARG A 94 -4.50 12.27 -9.68
C ARG A 94 -3.75 10.97 -9.91
N ASP A 95 -3.04 10.48 -8.89
CA ASP A 95 -2.26 9.25 -9.03
C ASP A 95 -3.22 8.04 -9.17
N PRO A 96 -3.18 7.30 -10.30
CA PRO A 96 -4.05 6.14 -10.50
C PRO A 96 -3.78 5.00 -9.51
N PHE A 97 -2.56 4.87 -8.97
CA PHE A 97 -2.22 3.82 -8.01
C PHE A 97 -2.89 4.10 -6.66
N ASP A 98 -2.73 5.32 -6.14
CA ASP A 98 -3.33 5.73 -4.87
C ASP A 98 -4.85 5.68 -4.93
N ARG A 99 -5.45 6.16 -6.03
CA ARG A 99 -6.89 6.05 -6.24
C ARG A 99 -7.37 4.60 -6.20
N MET A 100 -6.61 3.68 -6.79
CA MET A 100 -6.95 2.26 -6.78
C MET A 100 -6.74 1.62 -5.41
N LEU A 101 -5.71 2.02 -4.65
CA LEU A 101 -5.53 1.62 -3.25
C LEU A 101 -6.70 2.07 -2.37
N ILE A 102 -7.17 3.32 -2.54
CA ILE A 102 -8.36 3.84 -1.86
C ILE A 102 -9.58 2.99 -2.21
N CYS A 103 -9.83 2.74 -3.49
CA CYS A 103 -10.92 1.87 -3.94
C CYS A 103 -10.89 0.50 -3.27
N GLN A 104 -9.72 -0.14 -3.27
CA GLN A 104 -9.55 -1.47 -2.69
C GLN A 104 -9.72 -1.46 -1.16
N ALA A 105 -9.23 -0.41 -0.49
CA ALA A 105 -9.40 -0.24 0.94
C ALA A 105 -10.89 -0.06 1.31
N LEU A 106 -11.63 0.74 0.56
CA LEU A 106 -13.07 0.93 0.75
C LEU A 106 -13.86 -0.36 0.52
N SER A 107 -13.58 -1.08 -0.58
CA SER A 107 -14.28 -2.32 -0.92
C SER A 107 -14.04 -3.44 0.11
N GLY A 108 -12.85 -3.51 0.69
CA GLY A 108 -12.50 -4.56 1.66
C GLY A 108 -12.49 -4.13 3.13
N ASN A 109 -12.94 -2.91 3.43
CA ASN A 109 -12.90 -2.31 4.77
C ASN A 109 -11.50 -2.39 5.43
N PHE A 110 -10.46 -2.07 4.65
CA PHE A 110 -9.08 -2.01 5.14
C PHE A 110 -8.79 -0.65 5.79
N THR A 111 -7.87 -0.66 6.75
CA THR A 111 -7.20 0.56 7.20
C THR A 111 -5.96 0.77 6.34
N LEU A 112 -5.87 1.90 5.66
CA LEU A 112 -4.73 2.26 4.82
C LEU A 112 -3.62 2.86 5.68
N LEU A 113 -2.43 2.27 5.60
CA LEU A 113 -1.23 2.75 6.29
C LEU A 113 -0.43 3.63 5.32
N THR A 114 -0.66 4.93 5.36
CA THR A 114 -0.11 5.91 4.40
C THR A 114 0.26 7.23 5.07
N PRO A 115 1.40 7.86 4.70
CA PRO A 115 1.71 9.23 5.09
C PRO A 115 0.89 10.30 4.34
N ASP A 116 0.19 9.93 3.27
CA ASP A 116 -0.38 10.89 2.33
C ASP A 116 -1.65 11.56 2.90
N ALA A 117 -1.53 12.84 3.24
CA ALA A 117 -2.62 13.65 3.78
C ALA A 117 -3.78 13.85 2.80
N GLU A 118 -3.57 13.75 1.48
CA GLU A 118 -4.67 13.83 0.51
C GLU A 118 -5.55 12.59 0.58
N ILE A 119 -4.97 11.41 0.85
CA ILE A 119 -5.71 10.17 1.02
C ILE A 119 -6.63 10.22 2.25
N HIS A 120 -6.21 10.92 3.31
CA HIS A 120 -7.00 11.09 4.54
C HIS A 120 -8.31 11.87 4.32
N ARG A 121 -8.48 12.53 3.17
CA ARG A 121 -9.70 13.25 2.82
C ARG A 121 -10.81 12.31 2.37
N TYR A 122 -10.46 11.12 1.88
CA TYR A 122 -11.41 10.11 1.42
C TYR A 122 -12.08 9.40 2.60
N PRO A 123 -13.27 8.80 2.42
CA PRO A 123 -13.99 8.11 3.49
C PRO A 123 -13.39 6.72 3.81
N VAL A 124 -12.07 6.62 3.88
CA VAL A 124 -11.30 5.41 4.18
C VAL A 124 -10.62 5.55 5.54
N ASN A 125 -10.51 4.46 6.28
CA ASN A 125 -9.76 4.47 7.53
C ASN A 125 -8.27 4.62 7.21
N CYS A 126 -7.61 5.61 7.79
CA CYS A 126 -6.16 5.82 7.66
C CYS A 126 -5.49 5.76 9.04
N CYS A 127 -4.24 5.30 9.05
CA CYS A 127 -3.37 5.41 10.21
C CYS A 127 -1.95 5.76 9.77
N TRP A 128 -1.39 6.77 10.43
CA TRP A 128 -0.01 7.22 10.28
C TRP A 128 0.52 7.64 11.65
#